data_AF-A0A4V2FSX4-F1
#
_entry.id   AF-A0A4V2FSX4-F1
#
_cell.length_a   1.000
_cell.length_b   1.000
_cell.length_c   1.000
_cell.angle_alpha   90.00
_cell.angle_beta   90.00
_cell.angle_gamma   90.00
#
_symmetry.space_group_name_H-M   'P 1'
#
loop_
_entity.id
_entity.type
_entity.pdbx_description
1 polymer ?
#
loop_
_entity_poly.entity_id
_entity_poly.type
_entity_poly.pdbx_seq_one_letter_code
_entity_poly.pdbx_strand_id
1 'polypeptide(L)'
;MRTILPLSFITLSMLFFSCQKESEHLEYVDENEALVEKLKEVNGDARTYNYDFKILEEPKAEGVNFYMPTLIPEALTSIPEEMKNAIHLPSVGDFPFTPGTEKANIVTFWNKSNKLVFQIQIAYFEEDVEYKANNQDFLIISATQLPDNPFVDTASENDPIDLWIEEFKMDGPSEPVDVRIYQKLELTSELPLFYKDRFRNWSSMYPYYSFDSSKNYIEHTSTGASIYYAWHDGIIFQIGYKFSDDTIDAETIARKIILGSSL
;
A
#
# COMPACT_ATOMS: atom_id res chain seq x y z
N MET A 1 -68.17 -28.25 -26.64
CA MET A 1 -67.39 -27.78 -25.47
C MET A 1 -66.30 -26.85 -25.97
N ARG A 2 -66.32 -25.60 -25.53
CA ARG A 2 -65.23 -24.64 -25.75
C ARG A 2 -64.12 -24.94 -24.75
N THR A 3 -62.88 -25.04 -25.22
CA THR A 3 -61.69 -25.11 -24.36
C THR A 3 -60.74 -24.01 -24.78
N ILE A 4 -60.19 -23.35 -23.77
CA ILE A 4 -59.51 -22.06 -23.77
C ILE A 4 -58.01 -22.30 -23.47
N LEU A 5 -57.14 -21.73 -24.32
CA LEU A 5 -55.71 -21.32 -24.15
C LEU A 5 -54.63 -22.37 -23.71
N PRO A 6 -53.30 -22.10 -23.89
CA PRO A 6 -52.66 -20.80 -24.16
C PRO A 6 -51.61 -20.70 -25.29
N LEU A 7 -51.42 -19.45 -25.69
CA LEU A 7 -50.27 -18.87 -26.42
C LEU A 7 -48.99 -19.02 -25.57
N SER A 8 -47.95 -19.66 -26.10
CA SER A 8 -46.59 -19.54 -25.56
C SER A 8 -45.89 -18.34 -26.19
N PHE A 9 -45.68 -17.31 -25.37
CA PHE A 9 -44.67 -16.28 -25.63
C PHE A 9 -43.29 -16.92 -25.50
N ILE A 10 -42.54 -16.97 -26.60
CA ILE A 10 -41.09 -17.23 -26.58
C ILE A 10 -40.42 -15.86 -26.43
N THR A 11 -40.04 -15.51 -25.21
CA THR A 11 -39.11 -14.41 -24.95
C THR A 11 -37.70 -14.89 -25.31
N LEU A 12 -37.19 -14.42 -26.44
CA LEU A 12 -35.81 -14.60 -26.89
C LEU A 12 -34.93 -13.67 -26.04
N SER A 13 -34.36 -14.17 -24.94
CA SER A 13 -33.32 -13.45 -24.20
C SER A 13 -32.08 -13.34 -25.07
N MET A 14 -31.77 -12.12 -25.53
CA MET A 14 -30.47 -11.78 -26.08
C MET A 14 -29.44 -11.84 -24.95
N LEU A 15 -28.64 -12.91 -24.94
CA LEU A 15 -27.40 -12.96 -24.17
C LEU A 15 -26.41 -12.00 -24.83
N PHE A 16 -26.19 -10.84 -24.19
CA PHE A 16 -25.02 -10.01 -24.46
C PHE A 16 -23.80 -10.78 -23.94
N PHE A 17 -23.11 -11.50 -24.81
CA PHE A 17 -21.75 -11.95 -24.55
C PHE A 17 -20.85 -10.71 -24.56
N SER A 18 -20.56 -10.18 -23.37
CA SER A 18 -19.43 -9.30 -23.17
C SER A 18 -18.17 -10.12 -23.46
N CYS A 19 -17.38 -9.71 -24.45
CA CYS A 19 -16.03 -10.23 -24.65
C CYS A 19 -15.15 -9.75 -23.48
N GLN A 20 -15.20 -10.45 -22.35
CA GLN A 20 -14.14 -10.37 -21.36
C GLN A 20 -12.98 -11.24 -21.86
N LYS A 21 -11.80 -10.62 -21.90
CA LYS A 21 -10.53 -11.23 -22.30
C LYS A 21 -10.14 -12.23 -21.21
N GLU A 22 -9.94 -13.50 -21.56
CA GLU A 22 -9.46 -14.52 -20.62
C GLU A 22 -8.09 -14.12 -20.06
N SER A 23 -8.00 -14.02 -18.73
CA SER A 23 -6.76 -13.87 -17.97
C SER A 23 -5.97 -15.19 -18.00
N GLU A 24 -4.64 -15.13 -18.09
CA GLU A 24 -3.74 -16.30 -18.01
C GLU A 24 -3.83 -17.03 -16.66
N HIS A 25 -4.50 -16.44 -15.65
CA HIS A 25 -4.77 -17.03 -14.35
C HIS A 25 -6.22 -17.53 -14.26
N LEU A 26 -6.45 -18.78 -14.70
CA LEU A 26 -7.62 -19.63 -14.40
C LEU A 26 -9.01 -18.96 -14.42
N GLU A 27 -9.71 -18.96 -15.57
CA GLU A 27 -11.18 -18.80 -15.76
C GLU A 27 -11.92 -17.67 -14.98
N TYR A 28 -11.20 -16.80 -14.27
CA TYR A 28 -11.72 -15.79 -13.37
C TYR A 28 -11.09 -14.44 -13.74
N VAL A 29 -11.96 -13.51 -14.13
CA VAL A 29 -11.57 -12.12 -14.37
C VAL A 29 -11.91 -11.36 -13.09
N ASP A 30 -10.90 -10.85 -12.39
CA ASP A 30 -11.13 -9.99 -11.23
C ASP A 30 -11.73 -8.67 -11.72
N GLU A 31 -12.80 -8.20 -11.07
CA GLU A 31 -13.51 -6.98 -11.49
C GLU A 31 -12.62 -5.73 -11.46
N ASN A 32 -11.54 -5.78 -10.69
CA ASN A 32 -10.58 -4.69 -10.57
C ASN A 32 -9.54 -4.65 -11.70
N GLU A 33 -9.42 -5.68 -12.55
CA GLU A 33 -8.48 -5.66 -13.69
C GLU A 33 -8.73 -4.47 -14.62
N ALA A 34 -9.99 -4.07 -14.79
CA ALA A 34 -10.40 -2.92 -15.61
C ALA A 34 -9.80 -1.59 -15.11
N LEU A 35 -9.43 -1.49 -13.82
CA LEU A 35 -8.87 -0.28 -13.23
C LEU A 35 -7.46 0.03 -13.76
N VAL A 36 -6.73 -0.99 -14.20
CA VAL A 36 -5.34 -0.86 -14.67
C VAL A 36 -5.19 -1.02 -16.19
N GLU A 37 -6.26 -1.32 -16.93
CA GLU A 37 -6.22 -1.51 -18.40
C GLU A 37 -5.66 -0.32 -19.17
N LYS A 38 -5.85 0.90 -18.64
CA LYS A 38 -5.36 2.14 -19.27
C LYS A 38 -3.94 2.50 -18.85
N LEU A 39 -3.41 1.86 -17.81
CA LEU A 39 -2.06 2.10 -17.34
C LEU A 39 -1.07 1.41 -18.26
N LYS A 40 0.07 2.07 -18.49
CA LYS A 40 1.16 1.49 -19.26
C LYS A 40 1.98 0.57 -18.38
N GLU A 41 1.88 -0.72 -18.61
CA GLU A 41 2.72 -1.72 -17.94
C GLU A 41 4.21 -1.54 -18.32
N VAL A 42 5.07 -1.79 -17.35
CA VAL A 42 6.53 -1.69 -17.48
C VAL A 42 7.18 -2.89 -16.78
N ASN A 43 8.41 -3.22 -17.18
CA ASN A 43 9.15 -4.28 -16.51
C ASN A 43 9.55 -3.83 -15.09
N GLY A 44 9.78 -4.78 -14.19
CA GLY A 44 10.34 -4.51 -12.88
C GLY A 44 10.77 -5.79 -12.18
N ASP A 45 11.71 -5.65 -11.25
CA ASP A 45 12.10 -6.68 -10.27
C ASP A 45 11.85 -6.19 -8.84
N ALA A 46 11.16 -5.06 -8.71
CA ALA A 46 10.94 -4.45 -7.44
C ALA A 46 10.04 -5.33 -6.58
N ARG A 47 10.37 -5.42 -5.31
CA ARG A 47 9.63 -6.27 -4.38
C ARG A 47 8.26 -5.65 -4.06
N THR A 48 7.23 -6.46 -3.85
CA THR A 48 6.03 -6.01 -3.14
C THR A 48 6.41 -5.74 -1.68
N TYR A 49 5.88 -4.69 -1.08
CA TYR A 49 6.68 -3.93 -0.11
C TYR A 49 6.71 -4.43 1.34
N ASN A 50 5.82 -5.35 1.69
CA ASN A 50 5.55 -5.66 3.10
C ASN A 50 6.55 -6.66 3.72
N TYR A 51 7.79 -6.74 3.22
CA TYR A 51 8.82 -7.69 3.67
C TYR A 51 9.42 -7.41 5.05
N ASP A 52 9.22 -6.23 5.63
CA ASP A 52 9.64 -5.95 7.01
C ASP A 52 8.90 -6.88 8.01
N PHE A 53 7.86 -7.58 7.55
CA PHE A 53 6.94 -8.39 8.32
C PHE A 53 6.84 -9.78 7.68
N LYS A 54 7.33 -10.82 8.35
CA LYS A 54 7.26 -12.21 7.84
C LYS A 54 5.82 -12.66 7.61
N ILE A 55 4.90 -12.17 8.42
CA ILE A 55 3.46 -12.44 8.25
C ILE A 55 2.87 -11.85 6.97
N LEU A 56 3.55 -10.88 6.37
CA LEU A 56 3.17 -10.26 5.10
C LEU A 56 4.13 -10.64 3.96
N GLU A 57 5.07 -11.56 4.23
CA GLU A 57 5.93 -12.19 3.23
C GLU A 57 5.13 -13.06 2.25
N GLU A 58 3.91 -13.43 2.63
CA GLU A 58 2.97 -14.17 1.80
C GLU A 58 1.77 -13.28 1.43
N PRO A 59 1.41 -13.21 0.14
CA PRO A 59 1.80 -14.13 -0.92
C PRO A 59 3.20 -13.84 -1.48
N LYS A 60 3.99 -14.89 -1.72
CA LYS A 60 5.07 -14.80 -2.71
C LYS A 60 4.47 -14.27 -4.00
N ALA A 61 4.94 -13.11 -4.41
CA ALA A 61 4.37 -12.35 -5.49
C ALA A 61 4.71 -13.02 -6.84
N GLU A 62 3.91 -14.02 -7.22
CA GLU A 62 3.86 -14.49 -8.60
C GLU A 62 2.92 -13.55 -9.39
N GLY A 63 3.28 -13.22 -10.64
CA GLY A 63 2.47 -12.34 -11.48
C GLY A 63 2.40 -10.88 -10.99
N VAL A 64 3.52 -10.32 -10.53
CA VAL A 64 3.60 -8.89 -10.20
C VAL A 64 3.63 -8.06 -11.47
N ASN A 65 2.70 -7.13 -11.59
CA ASN A 65 2.67 -6.17 -12.68
C ASN A 65 3.00 -4.78 -12.15
N PHE A 66 3.91 -4.11 -12.86
CA PHE A 66 4.31 -2.74 -12.55
C PHE A 66 3.77 -1.82 -13.62
N TYR A 67 3.34 -0.63 -13.20
CA TYR A 67 2.86 0.39 -14.13
C TYR A 67 3.75 1.64 -14.07
N MET A 68 3.86 2.31 -15.21
CA MET A 68 4.58 3.58 -15.32
C MET A 68 4.03 4.60 -14.29
N PRO A 69 4.89 5.36 -13.60
CA PRO A 69 4.41 6.36 -12.65
C PRO A 69 3.49 7.38 -13.34
N THR A 70 2.46 7.80 -12.61
CA THR A 70 1.49 8.79 -13.08
C THR A 70 1.24 9.87 -12.02
N LEU A 71 0.42 10.87 -12.36
CA LEU A 71 -0.03 11.89 -11.42
C LEU A 71 -0.94 11.28 -10.35
N ILE A 72 -0.86 11.79 -9.13
CA ILE A 72 -1.63 11.27 -7.98
C ILE A 72 -3.14 11.19 -8.28
N PRO A 73 -3.80 12.22 -8.86
CA PRO A 73 -5.23 12.14 -9.17
C PRO A 73 -5.57 11.03 -10.17
N GLU A 74 -4.69 10.73 -11.13
CA GLU A 74 -4.90 9.67 -12.11
C GLU A 74 -4.72 8.29 -11.47
N ALA A 75 -3.69 8.12 -10.64
CA ALA A 75 -3.47 6.88 -9.90
C ALA A 75 -4.64 6.56 -8.97
N LEU A 76 -5.19 7.56 -8.28
CA LEU A 76 -6.37 7.37 -7.41
C LEU A 76 -7.62 6.89 -8.19
N THR A 77 -7.70 7.13 -9.51
CA THR A 77 -8.80 6.58 -10.34
C THR A 77 -8.54 5.15 -10.83
N SER A 78 -7.35 4.63 -10.59
CA SER A 78 -6.88 3.33 -11.08
C SER A 78 -6.64 2.33 -9.93
N ILE A 79 -7.20 2.62 -8.76
CA ILE A 79 -7.20 1.75 -7.58
C ILE A 79 -8.65 1.50 -7.13
N PRO A 80 -8.90 0.40 -6.40
CA PRO A 80 -10.22 0.10 -5.85
C PRO A 80 -10.76 1.23 -4.96
N GLU A 81 -12.08 1.42 -4.99
CA GLU A 81 -12.74 2.55 -4.32
C GLU A 81 -12.56 2.51 -2.80
N GLU A 82 -12.47 1.31 -2.21
CA GLU A 82 -12.14 1.12 -0.80
C GLU A 82 -10.75 1.67 -0.44
N MET A 83 -9.73 1.47 -1.29
CA MET A 83 -8.40 2.04 -1.06
C MET A 83 -8.44 3.56 -1.15
N LYS A 84 -9.06 4.07 -2.20
CA LYS A 84 -9.19 5.51 -2.45
C LYS A 84 -9.86 6.23 -1.29
N ASN A 85 -10.89 5.62 -0.69
CA ASN A 85 -11.59 6.19 0.46
C ASN A 85 -10.82 6.06 1.78
N ALA A 86 -9.96 5.06 1.92
CA ALA A 86 -9.13 4.87 3.11
C ALA A 86 -7.87 5.76 3.13
N ILE A 87 -7.37 6.18 1.96
CA ILE A 87 -6.15 7.00 1.85
C ILE A 87 -6.51 8.49 1.91
N HIS A 88 -6.14 9.15 3.01
CA HIS A 88 -6.41 10.58 3.20
C HIS A 88 -5.18 11.42 2.90
N LEU A 89 -5.06 11.92 1.67
CA LEU A 89 -3.85 12.66 1.30
C LEU A 89 -3.70 13.97 2.06
N PRO A 90 -2.49 14.30 2.53
CA PRO A 90 -2.20 15.59 3.15
C PRO A 90 -2.38 16.70 2.11
N SER A 91 -2.80 17.88 2.57
CA SER A 91 -2.77 19.05 1.70
C SER A 91 -1.32 19.50 1.51
N VAL A 92 -1.00 20.12 0.36
CA VAL A 92 0.36 20.63 0.09
C VAL A 92 0.85 21.60 1.19
N GLY A 93 -0.06 22.28 1.88
CA GLY A 93 0.27 23.15 3.03
C GLY A 93 0.57 22.44 4.35
N ASP A 94 0.35 21.13 4.44
CA ASP A 94 0.66 20.31 5.62
C ASP A 94 2.13 19.83 5.64
N PHE A 95 2.85 20.00 4.52
CA PHE A 95 4.24 19.57 4.40
C PHE A 95 5.21 20.64 4.91
N PRO A 96 6.35 20.24 5.50
CA PRO A 96 7.40 21.17 5.88
C PRO A 96 8.29 21.65 4.73
N PHE A 97 8.03 21.16 3.53
CA PHE A 97 8.72 21.52 2.30
C PHE A 97 7.70 21.71 1.17
N THR A 98 8.10 22.39 0.11
CA THR A 98 7.30 22.46 -1.13
C THR A 98 7.72 21.30 -2.03
N PRO A 99 6.81 20.38 -2.40
CA PRO A 99 7.16 19.29 -3.30
C PRO A 99 7.59 19.82 -4.68
N GLY A 100 8.79 19.42 -5.12
CA GLY A 100 9.26 19.58 -6.49
C GLY A 100 8.73 18.48 -7.41
N THR A 101 8.55 17.27 -6.87
CA THR A 101 7.93 16.14 -7.57
C THR A 101 6.82 15.52 -6.72
N GLU A 102 5.71 15.25 -7.40
CA GLU A 102 4.58 14.47 -6.89
C GLU A 102 4.28 13.36 -7.89
N LYS A 103 4.31 12.10 -7.45
CA LYS A 103 4.02 10.97 -8.33
C LYS A 103 3.39 9.82 -7.57
N ALA A 104 2.71 8.97 -8.32
CA ALA A 104 2.16 7.72 -7.81
C ALA A 104 2.58 6.54 -8.70
N ASN A 105 2.94 5.44 -8.03
CA ASN A 105 3.19 4.14 -8.65
C ASN A 105 2.08 3.19 -8.23
N ILE A 106 1.58 2.42 -9.20
CA ILE A 106 0.64 1.33 -8.94
C ILE A 106 1.39 0.02 -9.22
N VAL A 107 1.17 -0.94 -8.34
CA VAL A 107 1.66 -2.31 -8.48
C VAL A 107 0.48 -3.23 -8.19
N THR A 108 0.34 -4.28 -8.99
CA THR A 108 -0.65 -5.33 -8.73
C THR A 108 0.01 -6.69 -8.66
N PHE A 109 -0.59 -7.60 -7.91
CA PHE A 109 -0.13 -8.99 -7.80
C PHE A 109 -1.29 -9.89 -7.40
N TRP A 110 -1.19 -11.18 -7.72
CA TRP A 110 -2.22 -12.15 -7.35
C TRP A 110 -1.91 -12.77 -5.99
N ASN A 111 -2.93 -12.86 -5.13
CA ASN A 111 -2.80 -13.57 -3.86
C ASN A 111 -3.17 -15.06 -3.98
N LYS A 112 -2.93 -15.82 -2.91
CA LYS A 112 -3.24 -17.27 -2.83
C LYS A 112 -4.71 -17.62 -3.04
N SER A 113 -5.60 -16.64 -2.93
CA SER A 113 -7.04 -16.79 -3.18
C SER A 113 -7.44 -16.41 -4.60
N ASN A 114 -6.47 -16.21 -5.51
CA ASN A 114 -6.68 -15.71 -6.87
C ASN A 114 -7.48 -14.41 -6.92
N LYS A 115 -7.19 -13.48 -6.01
CA LYS A 115 -7.67 -12.09 -6.10
C LYS A 115 -6.54 -11.18 -6.49
N LEU A 116 -6.85 -10.20 -7.34
CA LEU A 116 -5.91 -9.15 -7.71
C LEU A 116 -5.78 -8.18 -6.54
N VAL A 117 -4.56 -8.04 -6.02
CA VAL A 117 -4.22 -7.13 -4.93
C VAL A 117 -3.58 -5.88 -5.50
N PHE A 118 -4.02 -4.72 -5.01
CA PHE A 118 -3.47 -3.43 -5.37
C PHE A 118 -2.55 -2.90 -4.28
N GLN A 119 -1.44 -2.32 -4.73
CA GLN A 119 -0.60 -1.43 -3.96
C GLN A 119 -0.45 -0.11 -4.70
N ILE A 120 -0.59 0.99 -3.97
CA ILE A 120 -0.25 2.33 -4.45
C ILE A 120 0.86 2.92 -3.57
N GLN A 121 1.88 3.47 -4.22
CA GLN A 121 2.91 4.27 -3.58
C GLN A 121 2.75 5.71 -4.07
N ILE A 122 2.58 6.65 -3.14
CA ILE A 122 2.48 8.08 -3.41
C ILE A 122 3.72 8.75 -2.82
N ALA A 123 4.44 9.51 -3.63
CA ALA A 123 5.71 10.10 -3.23
C ALA A 123 5.72 11.61 -3.46
N TYR A 124 6.13 12.33 -2.43
CA TYR A 124 6.39 13.76 -2.40
C TYR A 124 7.87 13.97 -2.14
N PHE A 125 8.59 14.53 -3.10
CA PHE A 125 10.01 14.87 -2.99
C PHE A 125 10.19 16.38 -3.11
N GLU A 126 11.02 16.98 -2.25
CA GLU A 126 11.36 18.40 -2.30
C GLU A 126 11.99 18.83 -3.64
N GLU A 127 12.80 17.96 -4.27
CA GLU A 127 13.48 18.25 -5.53
C GLU A 127 13.14 17.23 -6.64
N ASP A 128 13.35 17.66 -7.89
CA ASP A 128 12.94 16.97 -9.12
C ASP A 128 13.83 15.78 -9.54
N VAL A 129 14.48 15.14 -8.56
CA VAL A 129 15.37 14.00 -8.80
C VAL A 129 15.01 12.89 -7.85
N GLU A 130 14.69 11.71 -8.41
CA GLU A 130 14.69 10.44 -7.69
C GLU A 130 16.03 10.31 -6.96
N TYR A 131 16.01 10.64 -5.66
CA TYR A 131 17.09 10.58 -4.68
C TYR A 131 18.49 10.96 -5.16
N LYS A 132 18.94 12.16 -4.77
CA LYS A 132 20.38 12.42 -4.58
C LYS A 132 20.74 12.12 -3.13
N ALA A 133 21.92 11.52 -2.92
CA ALA A 133 22.48 11.21 -1.59
C ALA A 133 22.62 12.43 -0.64
N ASN A 134 22.32 13.65 -1.12
CA ASN A 134 22.33 14.88 -0.36
C ASN A 134 20.90 15.19 0.11
N ASN A 135 20.60 14.87 1.37
CA ASN A 135 19.49 15.41 2.18
C ASN A 135 18.36 16.14 1.43
N GLN A 136 17.47 15.36 0.81
CA GLN A 136 16.20 15.87 0.31
C GLN A 136 15.10 15.50 1.30
N ASP A 137 14.25 16.46 1.64
CA ASP A 137 13.05 16.18 2.40
C ASP A 137 12.06 15.39 1.53
N PHE A 138 11.41 14.40 2.13
CA PHE A 138 10.43 13.59 1.43
C PHE A 138 9.38 13.01 2.37
N LEU A 139 8.23 12.68 1.78
CA LEU A 139 7.21 11.82 2.35
C LEU A 139 6.79 10.80 1.29
N ILE A 140 6.80 9.52 1.64
CA ILE A 140 6.32 8.44 0.78
C ILE A 140 5.26 7.66 1.55
N ILE A 141 4.10 7.47 0.94
CA ILE A 141 2.96 6.73 1.47
C ILE A 141 2.81 5.48 0.61
N SER A 142 3.04 4.31 1.17
CA SER A 142 2.66 3.04 0.55
C SER A 142 1.39 2.52 1.21
N ALA A 143 0.39 2.17 0.41
CA ALA A 143 -0.87 1.61 0.85
C ALA A 143 -1.17 0.35 0.02
N THR A 144 -1.36 -0.79 0.70
CA THR A 144 -1.61 -2.09 0.05
C THR A 144 -2.92 -2.67 0.57
N GLN A 145 -3.73 -3.29 -0.31
CA GLN A 145 -4.93 -4.00 0.13
C GLN A 145 -4.56 -5.22 0.98
N LEU A 146 -5.19 -5.31 2.14
CA LEU A 146 -5.09 -6.42 3.07
C LEU A 146 -6.38 -6.49 3.89
N PRO A 147 -7.45 -7.15 3.38
CA PRO A 147 -8.78 -7.09 3.98
C PRO A 147 -8.83 -7.54 5.44
N ASP A 148 -8.02 -8.54 5.78
CA ASP A 148 -7.93 -9.07 7.14
C ASP A 148 -6.86 -8.31 7.93
N ASN A 149 -7.17 -7.95 9.17
CA ASN A 149 -6.18 -7.33 10.05
C ASN A 149 -5.05 -8.33 10.33
N PRO A 150 -3.83 -8.10 9.83
CA PRO A 150 -2.77 -9.06 10.07
C PRO A 150 -2.45 -9.14 11.55
N PHE A 151 -2.67 -8.07 12.33
CA PHE A 151 -2.41 -7.97 13.76
C PHE A 151 -3.47 -8.65 14.64
N VAL A 152 -4.45 -9.35 14.05
CA VAL A 152 -5.48 -10.10 14.79
C VAL A 152 -5.55 -11.54 14.28
N ASP A 153 -4.86 -12.44 14.97
CA ASP A 153 -5.06 -13.89 14.94
C ASP A 153 -6.19 -14.30 15.91
N THR A 154 -7.32 -14.74 15.34
CA THR A 154 -8.48 -15.25 16.10
C THR A 154 -8.44 -16.76 16.33
N ALA A 155 -7.41 -17.47 15.82
CA ALA A 155 -7.30 -18.92 15.83
C ALA A 155 -6.32 -19.46 16.90
N SER A 156 -5.50 -18.59 17.51
CA SER A 156 -4.52 -18.92 18.54
C SER A 156 -4.97 -18.47 19.94
N GLU A 157 -4.60 -19.22 20.99
CA GLU A 157 -4.78 -18.79 22.39
C GLU A 157 -3.78 -17.69 22.80
N ASN A 158 -2.71 -17.50 22.02
CA ASN A 158 -1.76 -16.40 22.22
C ASN A 158 -2.31 -15.13 21.57
N ASP A 159 -2.26 -14.00 22.30
CA ASP A 159 -2.59 -12.71 21.70
C ASP A 159 -1.64 -12.51 20.51
N PRO A 160 -2.19 -12.29 19.31
CA PRO A 160 -1.40 -12.03 18.12
C PRO A 160 -0.31 -11.02 18.42
N ILE A 161 -0.64 -9.97 19.22
CA ILE A 161 0.25 -8.89 19.67
C ILE A 161 1.60 -9.38 20.22
N ASP A 162 1.63 -10.54 20.89
CA ASP A 162 2.83 -11.10 21.51
C ASP A 162 3.84 -11.61 20.48
N LEU A 163 3.35 -12.16 19.35
CA LEU A 163 4.19 -12.56 18.22
C LEU A 163 4.86 -11.35 17.57
N TRP A 164 4.15 -10.23 17.49
CA TRP A 164 4.70 -8.96 16.98
C TRP A 164 5.74 -8.39 17.92
N ILE A 165 5.46 -8.45 19.22
CA ILE A 165 6.39 -7.99 20.24
C ILE A 165 7.74 -8.70 20.09
N GLU A 166 7.72 -10.00 19.83
CA GLU A 166 8.91 -10.80 19.56
C GLU A 166 9.54 -10.46 18.19
N GLU A 167 8.77 -10.46 17.10
CA GLU A 167 9.24 -10.21 15.74
C GLU A 167 9.87 -8.82 15.59
N PHE A 168 9.25 -7.82 16.18
CA PHE A 168 9.68 -6.42 16.14
C PHE A 168 10.61 -6.00 17.26
N LYS A 169 10.83 -6.87 18.25
CA LYS A 169 11.53 -6.56 19.48
C LYS A 169 10.95 -5.32 20.17
N MET A 170 9.62 -5.28 20.31
CA MET A 170 8.91 -4.18 20.98
C MET A 170 9.03 -4.25 22.50
N ASP A 171 9.12 -5.46 23.07
CA ASP A 171 9.32 -5.65 24.50
C ASP A 171 10.79 -5.65 24.90
N GLY A 172 11.05 -4.89 25.96
CA GLY A 172 12.30 -4.92 26.70
C GLY A 172 12.73 -3.55 27.20
N PRO A 173 12.31 -3.12 28.41
CA PRO A 173 13.06 -2.17 29.24
C PRO A 173 14.36 -2.79 29.82
N SER A 174 14.65 -4.07 29.53
CA SER A 174 15.83 -4.83 29.99
C SER A 174 16.91 -5.04 28.93
N GLU A 175 16.64 -4.75 27.66
CA GLU A 175 17.63 -4.73 26.57
C GLU A 175 18.11 -3.28 26.36
N PRO A 176 19.36 -3.04 25.93
CA PRO A 176 19.81 -1.70 25.56
C PRO A 176 18.84 -1.09 24.53
N VAL A 177 18.58 0.23 24.65
CA VAL A 177 17.73 1.00 23.73
C VAL A 177 18.10 0.80 22.25
N ASP A 178 19.34 0.36 22.00
CA ASP A 178 19.93 0.07 20.69
C ASP A 178 19.44 -1.24 20.02
N VAL A 179 18.63 -2.06 20.71
CA VAL A 179 18.12 -3.35 20.18
C VAL A 179 16.67 -3.27 19.67
N ARG A 180 15.93 -2.23 20.08
CA ARG A 180 14.52 -2.02 19.69
C ARG A 180 14.43 -1.57 18.23
N ILE A 181 13.69 -2.31 17.40
CA ILE A 181 13.53 -1.99 15.98
C ILE A 181 12.31 -1.09 15.77
N TYR A 182 11.18 -1.39 16.41
CA TYR A 182 9.95 -0.59 16.37
C TYR A 182 9.47 -0.19 17.77
N GLN A 183 8.91 1.01 17.87
CA GLN A 183 8.13 1.49 19.02
C GLN A 183 6.65 1.27 18.71
N LYS A 184 5.91 0.71 19.68
CA LYS A 184 4.44 0.60 19.59
C LYS A 184 3.81 1.86 20.16
N LEU A 185 3.05 2.56 19.33
CA LEU A 185 2.20 3.70 19.64
C LEU A 185 0.73 3.27 19.47
N GLU A 186 -0.20 4.07 19.95
CA GLU A 186 -1.64 3.81 19.83
C GLU A 186 -2.20 4.54 18.60
N LEU A 187 -2.66 3.85 17.55
CA LEU A 187 -3.35 4.50 16.43
C LEU A 187 -4.76 4.90 16.85
N THR A 188 -5.51 3.93 17.36
CA THR A 188 -6.81 4.04 18.03
C THR A 188 -6.79 3.17 19.28
N SER A 189 -7.84 3.18 20.11
CA SER A 189 -7.93 2.32 21.28
C SER A 189 -7.80 0.81 20.99
N GLU A 190 -7.96 0.40 19.73
CA GLU A 190 -7.93 -1.01 19.31
C GLU A 190 -6.80 -1.33 18.32
N LEU A 191 -6.20 -0.32 17.68
CA LEU A 191 -5.23 -0.52 16.60
C LEU A 191 -3.87 0.09 16.96
N PRO A 192 -2.77 -0.66 16.74
CA PRO A 192 -1.42 -0.12 16.97
C PRO A 192 -0.95 0.76 15.79
N LEU A 193 -0.09 1.72 16.12
CA LEU A 193 0.78 2.42 15.18
C LEU A 193 2.22 2.06 15.50
N PHE A 194 2.96 1.49 14.56
CA PHE A 194 4.35 1.12 14.78
C PHE A 194 5.29 2.15 14.18
N TYR A 195 6.32 2.54 14.94
CA TYR A 195 7.27 3.57 14.55
C TYR A 195 8.72 3.08 14.59
N LYS A 196 9.47 3.27 13.51
CA LYS A 196 10.90 2.99 13.40
C LYS A 196 11.67 4.29 13.13
N ASP A 197 12.59 4.61 14.03
CA ASP A 197 13.41 5.82 14.00
C ASP A 197 14.64 5.65 13.12
N ARG A 198 14.84 6.59 12.17
CA ARG A 198 15.97 6.59 11.23
C ARG A 198 17.35 6.50 11.89
N PHE A 199 17.50 7.07 13.08
CA PHE A 199 18.81 7.28 13.70
C PHE A 199 19.30 6.11 14.56
N ARG A 200 18.40 5.20 14.94
CA ARG A 200 18.73 4.12 15.89
C ARG A 200 19.23 2.85 15.22
N ASN A 201 19.03 2.71 13.91
CA ASN A 201 19.41 1.50 13.21
C ASN A 201 19.83 1.80 11.77
N TRP A 202 21.02 1.36 11.38
CA TRP A 202 21.55 1.38 10.01
C TRP A 202 20.65 0.62 9.00
N SER A 203 19.71 -0.20 9.49
CA SER A 203 18.65 -0.85 8.72
C SER A 203 17.37 -0.02 8.52
N SER A 204 17.37 1.28 8.85
CA SER A 204 16.23 2.19 8.62
C SER A 204 16.16 2.70 7.19
N MET A 205 16.54 1.85 6.24
CA MET A 205 16.31 2.13 4.84
C MET A 205 14.84 1.87 4.55
N TYR A 206 14.10 2.90 4.18
CA TYR A 206 12.77 2.77 3.61
C TYR A 206 12.91 2.33 2.16
N PRO A 207 12.48 1.10 1.81
CA PRO A 207 12.41 0.67 0.42
C PRO A 207 11.44 1.56 -0.37
N TYR A 208 11.60 1.73 -1.69
CA TYR A 208 10.62 2.33 -2.62
C TYR A 208 10.81 2.09 -4.10
N TYR A 209 9.70 2.19 -4.84
CA TYR A 209 9.66 2.09 -6.29
C TYR A 209 10.22 3.36 -6.91
N SER A 210 11.23 3.18 -7.75
CA SER A 210 11.83 4.22 -8.59
C SER A 210 11.69 3.83 -10.06
N PHE A 211 11.49 4.82 -10.94
CA PHE A 211 11.29 4.55 -12.36
C PHE A 211 12.50 4.98 -13.18
N ASP A 212 13.23 3.99 -13.69
CA ASP A 212 14.28 4.22 -14.68
C ASP A 212 13.65 4.40 -16.07
N SER A 213 13.42 5.66 -16.43
CA SER A 213 12.88 6.04 -17.74
C SER A 213 13.76 5.60 -18.92
N SER A 214 15.07 5.42 -18.72
CA SER A 214 15.98 4.96 -19.78
C SER A 214 15.82 3.47 -20.09
N LYS A 215 15.35 2.69 -19.10
CA LYS A 215 15.08 1.26 -19.23
C LYS A 215 13.59 0.94 -19.32
N ASN A 216 12.71 1.91 -19.08
CA ASN A 216 11.27 1.71 -18.90
C ASN A 216 11.03 0.60 -17.88
N TYR A 217 11.59 0.79 -16.68
CA TYR A 217 11.73 -0.23 -15.64
C TYR A 217 11.46 0.34 -14.25
N ILE A 218 10.72 -0.41 -13.41
CA ILE A 218 10.58 -0.11 -11.99
C ILE A 218 11.64 -0.90 -11.21
N GLU A 219 12.53 -0.16 -10.55
CA GLU A 219 13.55 -0.71 -9.67
C GLU A 219 13.20 -0.47 -8.20
N HIS A 220 13.77 -1.32 -7.34
CA HIS A 220 13.69 -1.15 -5.90
C HIS A 220 14.86 -0.32 -5.39
N THR A 221 14.56 0.90 -4.94
CA THR A 221 15.50 1.81 -4.28
C THR A 221 15.26 1.77 -2.77
N SER A 222 16.21 2.27 -1.98
CA SER A 222 15.95 2.48 -0.56
C SER A 222 16.75 3.67 -0.02
N THR A 223 16.20 4.35 0.98
CA THR A 223 16.80 5.57 1.57
C THR A 223 16.62 5.60 3.07
N GLY A 224 17.54 6.23 3.80
CA GLY A 224 17.39 6.41 5.25
C GLY A 224 16.15 7.25 5.58
N ALA A 225 15.19 6.66 6.29
CA ALA A 225 13.93 7.30 6.66
C ALA A 225 13.47 6.85 8.04
N SER A 226 12.64 7.68 8.67
CA SER A 226 11.76 7.21 9.74
C SER A 226 10.50 6.62 9.12
N ILE A 227 9.92 5.59 9.75
CA ILE A 227 8.84 4.80 9.16
C ILE A 227 7.71 4.65 10.16
N TYR A 228 6.50 4.97 9.74
CA TYR A 228 5.26 4.57 10.41
C TYR A 228 4.61 3.39 9.68
N TYR A 229 4.04 2.47 10.45
CA TYR A 229 3.37 1.30 9.94
C TYR A 229 2.08 1.03 10.69
N ALA A 230 0.99 0.80 9.96
CA ALA A 230 -0.30 0.49 10.57
C ALA A 230 -1.21 -0.25 9.60
N TRP A 231 -2.16 -1.00 10.14
CA TRP A 231 -3.29 -1.53 9.40
C TRP A 231 -4.55 -0.76 9.83
N HIS A 232 -5.37 -0.38 8.86
CA HIS A 232 -6.64 0.28 9.10
C HIS A 232 -7.58 0.05 7.91
N ASP A 233 -8.84 -0.31 8.17
CA ASP A 233 -9.91 -0.48 7.17
C ASP A 233 -9.51 -1.34 5.95
N GLY A 234 -8.86 -2.47 6.19
CA GLY A 234 -8.47 -3.40 5.13
C GLY A 234 -7.27 -2.93 4.30
N ILE A 235 -6.55 -1.90 4.74
CA ILE A 235 -5.36 -1.36 4.11
C ILE A 235 -4.19 -1.41 5.08
N ILE A 236 -3.05 -1.87 4.58
CA ILE A 236 -1.78 -1.76 5.29
C ILE A 236 -0.99 -0.55 4.76
N PHE A 237 -0.64 0.34 5.68
CA PHE A 237 0.07 1.59 5.43
C PHE A 237 1.52 1.49 5.88
N GLN A 238 2.43 1.93 5.01
CA GLN A 238 3.83 2.16 5.34
C GLN A 238 4.23 3.57 4.88
N ILE A 239 4.41 4.45 5.86
CA ILE A 239 4.68 5.88 5.63
C ILE A 239 6.13 6.16 5.99
N GLY A 240 6.96 6.39 4.98
CA GLY A 240 8.36 6.74 5.12
C GLY A 240 8.58 8.24 4.99
N TYR A 241 9.38 8.84 5.87
CA TYR A 241 9.67 10.25 5.78
C TYR A 241 11.08 10.61 6.21
N LYS A 242 11.53 11.74 5.69
CA LYS A 242 12.71 12.46 6.14
C LYS A 242 12.40 13.94 6.04
N PHE A 243 12.34 14.62 7.18
CA PHE A 243 12.25 16.07 7.24
C PHE A 243 13.55 16.62 7.85
N SER A 244 13.94 17.79 7.37
CA SER A 244 15.07 18.56 7.89
C SER A 244 14.66 19.43 9.08
N ASP A 245 13.40 19.85 9.11
CA ASP A 245 12.76 20.49 10.27
C ASP A 245 12.30 19.41 11.27
N ASP A 246 12.94 19.37 12.44
CA ASP A 246 12.65 18.43 13.53
C ASP A 246 11.49 18.87 14.43
N THR A 247 10.93 20.07 14.21
CA THR A 247 9.76 20.56 14.92
C THR A 247 8.44 20.01 14.37
N ILE A 248 8.50 19.32 13.24
CA ILE A 248 7.34 18.78 12.54
C ILE A 248 6.84 17.52 13.21
N ASP A 249 5.57 17.55 13.58
CA ASP A 249 4.87 16.38 14.10
C ASP A 249 4.47 15.42 12.96
N ALA A 250 5.45 14.63 12.53
CA ALA A 250 5.25 13.61 11.51
C ALA A 250 4.26 12.52 11.93
N GLU A 251 4.09 12.29 13.24
CA GLU A 251 3.11 11.34 13.75
C GLU A 251 1.69 11.83 13.47
N THR A 252 1.41 13.11 13.74
CA THR A 252 0.11 13.72 13.39
C THR A 252 -0.16 13.66 11.89
N ILE A 253 0.85 13.88 11.05
CA ILE A 253 0.70 13.75 9.58
C ILE A 253 0.36 12.29 9.20
N ALA A 254 1.11 11.32 9.73
CA ALA A 254 0.85 9.90 9.47
C ALA A 254 -0.55 9.48 9.93
N ARG A 255 -0.99 9.91 11.11
CA ARG A 255 -2.35 9.65 11.62
C ARG A 255 -3.43 10.25 10.75
N LYS A 256 -3.25 11.49 10.29
CA LYS A 256 -4.20 12.12 9.34
C LYS A 256 -4.31 11.35 8.04
N ILE A 257 -3.20 10.77 7.56
CA ILE A 257 -3.20 9.95 6.34
C ILE A 257 -4.02 8.68 6.50
N ILE A 258 -3.90 8.04 7.67
CA ILE A 258 -4.53 6.74 7.94
C ILE A 258 -6.00 6.91 8.37
N LEU A 259 -6.28 7.86 9.27
CA LEU A 259 -7.59 8.05 9.93
C LEU A 259 -8.43 9.17 9.34
N GLY A 260 -7.85 10.02 8.50
CA GLY A 260 -8.48 11.26 8.03
C GLY A 260 -8.46 12.38 9.07
N SER A 261 -9.37 13.35 8.90
CA SER A 261 -9.41 14.59 9.72
C SER A 261 -9.99 14.41 11.13
N SER A 262 -10.28 13.19 11.57
CA SER A 262 -10.88 12.88 12.87
C SER A 262 -9.85 12.43 13.90
N LEU A 263 -9.17 13.41 14.51
CA LEU A 263 -8.58 13.33 15.85
C LEU A 263 -8.94 14.60 16.64
#